data_AF-A0A349D4J5-F1
#
_entry.id   AF-A0A349D4J5-F1
#
_cell.length_a   1.000
_cell.length_b   1.000
_cell.length_c   1.000
_cell.angle_alpha   90.00
_cell.angle_beta   90.00
_cell.angle_gamma   90.00
#
_symmetry.space_group_name_H-M   'P 1'
#
loop_
_entity.id
_entity.type
_entity.pdbx_description
1 polymer ?
#
loop_
_entity_poly.entity_id
_entity_poly.type
_entity_poly.pdbx_seq_one_letter_code
_entity_poly.pdbx_strand_id
1 'polypeptide(L)'
;MRFVVHFFLCIFFFFPSANVTGQKLAADLGSRIKIDLQEGHMEMRLDGKPFVRGNLKNGQPIGKWERYHPNGSKAAKVNYGKGVKDGSWHFYHSNGNLKANLEFENGKKVGVWKSFWPSGASQLEIHHREKTASLIRYFEKSGTQKSFLALEEDRRVGADTIEFQRKFFSQNRPYSFEKKVNGKPDSVWIRFHESSSVWEKLLYEKGKLKSVLLMQDPLHNPLDYG
;
A
#
# COMPACT_ATOMS: atom_id res chain seq x y z
N MET A 1 -22.32 30.99 17.89
CA MET A 1 -23.00 29.69 17.65
C MET A 1 -22.18 28.89 16.65
N ARG A 2 -21.53 27.82 17.14
CA ARG A 2 -21.31 26.52 16.49
C ARG A 2 -20.98 26.47 14.99
N PHE A 3 -19.81 25.93 14.64
CA PHE A 3 -19.72 24.67 13.87
C PHE A 3 -18.44 23.91 14.28
N VAL A 4 -18.43 23.44 15.54
CA VAL A 4 -17.67 22.24 15.91
C VAL A 4 -18.52 21.06 15.42
N VAL A 5 -18.35 20.67 14.17
CA VAL A 5 -18.98 19.47 13.60
C VAL A 5 -17.93 18.74 12.77
N HIS A 6 -17.29 17.75 13.41
CA HIS A 6 -16.77 16.54 12.78
C HIS A 6 -15.93 16.71 11.49
N PHE A 7 -14.77 17.37 11.57
CA PHE A 7 -13.73 17.28 10.53
C PHE A 7 -12.59 16.32 10.94
N PHE A 8 -12.94 15.18 11.54
CA PHE A 8 -11.98 14.12 11.88
C PHE A 8 -11.62 13.21 10.70
N LEU A 9 -12.28 13.36 9.53
CA LEU A 9 -12.07 12.46 8.40
C LEU A 9 -10.89 12.80 7.49
N CYS A 10 -10.31 14.00 7.53
CA CYS A 10 -9.17 14.33 6.65
C CYS A 10 -7.81 13.97 7.25
N ILE A 11 -7.67 13.89 8.58
CA ILE A 11 -6.39 13.59 9.23
C ILE A 11 -6.06 12.08 9.15
N PHE A 12 -7.08 11.21 9.19
CA PHE A 12 -6.90 9.77 9.16
C PHE A 12 -6.46 9.19 7.81
N PHE A 13 -6.63 9.92 6.70
CA PHE A 13 -6.08 9.48 5.41
C PHE A 13 -4.55 9.68 5.29
N PHE A 14 -3.92 10.40 6.22
CA PHE A 14 -2.50 10.77 6.12
C PHE A 14 -1.59 10.29 7.27
N PHE A 15 -2.14 9.75 8.36
CA PHE A 15 -1.36 9.16 9.47
C PHE A 15 -1.90 7.77 9.86
N PRO A 16 -1.30 6.67 9.37
CA PRO A 16 -1.68 5.32 9.77
C PRO A 16 -0.88 4.94 11.03
N SER A 17 -1.43 5.27 12.20
CA SER A 17 -1.15 4.71 13.54
C SER A 17 -0.99 5.81 14.59
N ALA A 18 -1.86 5.80 15.59
CA ALA A 18 -1.69 6.56 16.82
C ALA A 18 -2.03 5.63 17.98
N ASN A 19 -1.00 5.07 18.61
CA ASN A 19 -1.09 4.55 19.98
C ASN A 19 -0.54 5.63 20.91
N VAL A 20 -1.34 6.01 21.91
CA VAL A 20 -1.14 6.74 23.20
C VAL A 20 -0.09 7.89 23.30
N THR A 21 0.99 7.92 22.54
CA THR A 21 1.91 9.07 22.36
C THR A 21 1.26 10.25 21.60
N GLY A 22 0.05 10.05 21.05
CA GLY A 22 -0.64 10.97 20.15
C GLY A 22 -1.22 12.24 20.80
N GLN A 23 -1.54 12.27 22.09
CA GLN A 23 -2.18 13.46 22.69
C GLN A 23 -1.21 14.65 22.85
N LYS A 24 0.04 14.39 23.26
CA LYS A 24 1.07 15.42 23.39
C LYS A 24 1.58 15.89 22.01
N LEU A 25 1.68 14.95 21.06
CA LEU A 25 2.04 15.23 19.67
C LEU A 25 0.93 16.02 18.93
N ALA A 26 -0.34 15.72 19.19
CA ALA A 26 -1.48 16.45 18.63
C ALA A 26 -1.60 17.88 19.20
N ALA A 27 -1.26 18.09 20.48
CA ALA A 27 -1.23 19.42 21.08
C ALA A 27 -0.07 20.29 20.53
N ASP A 28 1.13 19.71 20.33
CA ASP A 28 2.29 20.41 19.73
C ASP A 28 2.08 20.71 18.24
N LEU A 29 1.49 19.77 17.49
CA LEU A 29 1.17 19.97 16.07
C LEU A 29 0.00 20.95 15.87
N GLY A 30 -0.92 21.06 16.82
CA GLY A 30 -2.10 21.92 16.73
C GLY A 30 -1.77 23.41 16.61
N SER A 31 -0.68 23.88 17.22
CA SER A 31 -0.22 25.28 17.11
C SER A 31 0.57 25.56 15.82
N ARG A 32 1.09 24.50 15.19
CA ARG A 32 1.97 24.55 14.02
C ARG A 32 1.22 24.38 12.70
N ILE A 33 0.02 23.80 12.76
CA ILE A 33 -0.84 23.58 11.60
C ILE A 33 -1.80 24.76 11.43
N LYS A 34 -1.76 25.38 10.25
CA LYS A 34 -2.75 26.38 9.82
C LYS A 34 -3.53 25.82 8.63
N ILE A 35 -4.85 25.98 8.65
CA ILE A 35 -5.74 25.55 7.57
C ILE A 35 -6.43 26.79 7.03
N ASP A 36 -6.23 27.06 5.74
CA ASP A 36 -6.88 28.12 4.99
C ASP A 36 -7.90 27.50 4.04
N LEU A 37 -9.17 27.89 4.18
CA LEU A 37 -10.27 27.44 3.32
C LEU A 37 -10.99 28.68 2.75
N GLN A 38 -10.83 28.93 1.45
CA GLN A 38 -11.44 30.06 0.76
C GLN A 38 -12.08 29.58 -0.55
N GLU A 39 -13.38 29.82 -0.72
CA GLU A 39 -14.11 29.49 -1.97
C GLU A 39 -13.94 28.03 -2.44
N GLY A 40 -13.80 27.09 -1.49
CA GLY A 40 -13.56 25.67 -1.78
C GLY A 40 -12.09 25.32 -2.05
N HIS A 41 -11.18 26.30 -2.17
CA HIS A 41 -9.74 26.06 -2.12
C HIS A 41 -9.30 25.78 -0.69
N MET A 42 -8.63 24.65 -0.49
CA MET A 42 -8.04 24.26 0.79
C MET A 42 -6.52 24.28 0.67
N GLU A 43 -5.86 24.95 1.60
CA GLU A 43 -4.43 24.86 1.86
C GLU A 43 -4.22 24.56 3.34
N MET A 44 -3.35 23.60 3.65
CA MET A 44 -2.87 23.37 5.00
C MET A 44 -1.36 23.60 5.02
N ARG A 45 -0.91 24.39 6.00
CA ARG A 45 0.50 24.70 6.24
C ARG A 45 0.95 24.09 7.56
N LEU A 46 2.18 23.59 7.59
CA LEU A 46 2.87 23.13 8.79
C LEU A 46 4.09 24.04 8.98
N ASP A 47 4.18 24.73 10.12
CA ASP A 47 5.24 25.71 10.40
C ASP A 47 5.35 26.80 9.32
N GLY A 48 4.21 27.24 8.80
CA GLY A 48 4.13 28.22 7.71
C GLY A 48 4.51 27.69 6.32
N LYS A 49 4.93 26.43 6.19
CA LYS A 49 5.24 25.79 4.90
C LYS A 49 4.05 25.02 4.35
N PRO A 50 3.78 25.05 3.03
CA PRO A 50 2.72 24.24 2.43
C PRO A 50 2.89 22.76 2.76
N PHE A 51 1.83 22.12 3.23
CA PHE A 51 1.80 20.69 3.55
C PHE A 51 0.85 19.93 2.62
N VAL A 52 -0.33 20.48 2.36
CA VAL A 52 -1.27 19.97 1.35
C VAL A 52 -2.08 21.12 0.77
N ARG A 53 -2.46 21.00 -0.50
CA ARG A 53 -3.42 21.91 -1.13
C ARG A 53 -4.27 21.21 -2.18
N GLY A 54 -5.48 21.71 -2.38
CA GLY A 54 -6.41 21.23 -3.39
C GLY A 54 -7.76 21.93 -3.29
N ASN A 55 -8.74 21.39 -4.01
CA ASN A 55 -10.08 21.97 -4.05
C ASN A 55 -11.13 20.98 -3.52
N LEU A 56 -12.15 21.54 -2.88
CA LEU A 56 -13.31 20.84 -2.35
C LEU A 56 -14.58 21.35 -3.03
N LYS A 57 -15.52 20.44 -3.27
CA LYS A 57 -16.89 20.77 -3.66
C LYS A 57 -17.83 19.98 -2.75
N ASN A 58 -18.74 20.68 -2.06
CA ASN A 58 -19.65 20.06 -1.08
C ASN A 58 -18.92 19.21 -0.02
N GLY A 59 -17.75 19.66 0.42
CA GLY A 59 -16.90 18.94 1.39
C GLY A 59 -16.12 17.76 0.82
N GLN A 60 -16.23 17.45 -0.48
CA GLN A 60 -15.53 16.34 -1.13
C GLN A 60 -14.35 16.83 -1.99
N PRO A 61 -13.21 16.11 -2.03
CA PRO A 61 -12.07 16.49 -2.85
C PRO A 61 -12.41 16.39 -4.34
N ILE A 62 -12.01 17.41 -5.08
CA ILE A 62 -12.13 17.48 -6.53
C ILE A 62 -10.83 17.94 -7.18
N GLY A 63 -10.58 17.43 -8.38
CA GLY A 63 -9.44 17.80 -9.21
C GLY A 63 -8.11 17.44 -8.58
N LYS A 64 -7.10 18.24 -8.89
CA LYS A 64 -5.70 18.00 -8.51
C LYS A 64 -5.47 18.39 -7.05
N TRP A 65 -4.80 17.49 -6.34
CA TRP A 65 -4.32 17.70 -4.98
C TRP A 65 -2.80 17.49 -4.94
N GLU A 66 -2.12 18.34 -4.19
CA GLU A 66 -0.68 18.26 -4.01
C GLU A 66 -0.35 18.16 -2.52
N ARG A 67 0.64 17.33 -2.19
CA ARG A 67 1.21 17.20 -0.85
C ARG A 67 2.70 17.47 -0.92
N TYR A 68 3.26 18.00 0.15
CA TYR A 68 4.67 18.34 0.28
C TYR A 68 5.32 17.63 1.46
N HIS A 69 6.63 17.39 1.32
CA HIS A 69 7.50 16.93 2.40
C HIS A 69 7.87 18.11 3.31
N PRO A 70 8.35 17.86 4.54
CA PRO A 70 8.78 18.94 5.45
C PRO A 70 9.88 19.86 4.89
N ASN A 71 10.69 19.35 3.95
CA ASN A 71 11.70 20.13 3.25
C ASN A 71 11.13 21.00 2.12
N GLY A 72 9.81 20.98 1.89
CA GLY A 72 9.12 21.74 0.85
C GLY A 72 9.08 21.06 -0.53
N SER A 73 9.76 19.92 -0.72
CA SER A 73 9.67 19.19 -1.99
C SER A 73 8.31 18.51 -2.14
N LYS A 74 7.88 18.27 -3.38
CA LYS A 74 6.60 17.60 -3.64
C LYS A 74 6.66 16.18 -3.11
N ALA A 75 5.64 15.76 -2.37
CA ALA A 75 5.47 14.40 -1.83
C ALA A 75 4.43 13.60 -2.60
N ALA A 76 3.37 14.26 -3.08
CA ALA A 76 2.36 13.62 -3.90
C ALA A 76 1.67 14.62 -4.84
N LYS A 77 1.21 14.11 -5.98
CA LYS A 77 0.28 14.78 -6.89
C LYS A 77 -0.79 13.75 -7.26
N VAL A 78 -2.00 13.99 -6.81
CA VAL A 78 -3.12 13.05 -6.93
C VAL A 78 -4.32 13.76 -7.53
N ASN A 79 -5.28 12.98 -8.04
CA ASN A 79 -6.46 13.54 -8.67
C ASN A 79 -7.74 12.84 -8.16
N TYR A 80 -8.79 13.64 -8.01
CA TYR A 80 -10.09 13.20 -7.54
C TYR A 80 -11.20 13.60 -8.51
N GLY A 81 -12.07 12.66 -8.83
CA GLY A 81 -13.29 12.86 -9.61
C GLY A 81 -14.50 12.55 -8.73
N LYS A 82 -15.44 13.51 -8.57
CA LYS A 82 -16.68 13.32 -7.78
C LYS A 82 -16.44 12.72 -6.37
N GLY A 83 -15.38 13.16 -5.68
CA GLY A 83 -15.05 12.70 -4.33
C GLY A 83 -14.31 11.35 -4.25
N VAL A 84 -14.07 10.66 -5.37
CA VAL A 84 -13.30 9.39 -5.41
C VAL A 84 -11.97 9.56 -6.14
N LYS A 85 -11.03 8.65 -5.89
CA LYS A 85 -9.71 8.64 -6.56
C LYS A 85 -9.91 8.41 -8.06
N ASP A 86 -9.28 9.25 -8.87
CA ASP A 86 -9.47 9.19 -10.33
C ASP A 86 -8.26 9.75 -11.08
N GLY A 87 -7.88 9.11 -12.18
CA GLY A 87 -6.72 9.45 -12.99
C GLY A 87 -5.37 9.10 -12.34
N SER A 88 -4.31 9.78 -12.77
CA SER A 88 -2.94 9.45 -12.39
C SER A 88 -2.54 10.00 -11.02
N TRP A 89 -1.95 9.14 -10.20
CA TRP A 89 -1.48 9.44 -8.85
C TRP A 89 0.03 9.25 -8.81
N HIS A 90 0.76 10.29 -8.45
CA HIS A 90 2.21 10.29 -8.36
C HIS A 90 2.65 10.57 -6.93
N PHE A 91 3.62 9.81 -6.46
CA PHE A 91 4.26 9.98 -5.16
C PHE A 91 5.75 10.18 -5.39
N TYR A 92 6.38 10.97 -4.53
CA TYR A 92 7.77 11.35 -4.67
C TYR A 92 8.52 11.14 -3.36
N HIS A 93 9.79 10.78 -3.46
CA HIS A 93 10.73 10.78 -2.33
C HIS A 93 11.09 12.22 -1.96
N SER A 94 11.67 12.43 -0.77
CA SER A 94 12.05 13.78 -0.30
C SER A 94 13.12 14.44 -1.18
N ASN A 95 13.91 13.65 -1.91
CA ASN A 95 14.88 14.10 -2.91
C ASN A 95 14.24 14.50 -4.25
N GLY A 96 12.91 14.43 -4.39
CA GLY A 96 12.18 14.79 -5.60
C GLY A 96 12.02 13.67 -6.63
N ASN A 97 12.72 12.54 -6.47
CA ASN A 97 12.59 11.41 -7.39
C ASN A 97 11.21 10.75 -7.24
N LEU A 98 10.69 10.23 -8.36
CA LEU A 98 9.44 9.49 -8.36
C LEU A 98 9.56 8.28 -7.43
N LYS A 99 8.62 8.15 -6.50
CA LYS A 99 8.51 7.03 -5.56
C LYS A 99 7.52 5.99 -6.06
N ALA A 100 6.40 6.44 -6.60
CA ALA A 100 5.41 5.56 -7.21
C ALA A 100 4.48 6.32 -8.16
N ASN A 101 3.96 5.62 -9.15
CA ASN A 101 2.85 6.07 -9.97
C ASN A 101 1.76 4.99 -10.03
N LEU A 102 0.51 5.43 -9.89
CA LEU A 102 -0.68 4.61 -9.91
C LEU A 102 -1.71 5.25 -10.82
N GLU A 103 -2.62 4.44 -11.34
CA GLU A 103 -3.76 4.90 -12.10
C GLU A 103 -5.04 4.42 -11.42
N PHE A 104 -6.01 5.31 -11.33
CA PHE A 104 -7.32 5.02 -10.77
C PHE A 104 -8.42 5.35 -11.76
N GLU A 105 -9.44 4.50 -11.79
CA GLU A 105 -10.68 4.74 -12.50
C GLU A 105 -11.84 4.44 -11.54
N ASN A 106 -12.68 5.44 -11.27
CA ASN A 106 -13.83 5.31 -10.35
C ASN A 106 -13.46 4.72 -8.97
N GLY A 107 -12.33 5.13 -8.41
CA GLY A 107 -11.83 4.67 -7.13
C GLY A 107 -11.11 3.32 -7.15
N LYS A 108 -11.06 2.61 -8.28
CA LYS A 108 -10.37 1.32 -8.43
C LYS A 108 -9.01 1.51 -9.09
N LYS A 109 -8.01 0.74 -8.65
CA LYS A 109 -6.69 0.73 -9.30
C LYS A 109 -6.82 0.09 -10.67
N VAL A 110 -6.25 0.72 -11.68
CA VAL A 110 -6.18 0.22 -13.05
C VAL A 110 -4.76 0.37 -13.61
N GLY A 111 -4.50 -0.22 -14.77
CA GLY A 111 -3.24 -0.07 -15.48
C GLY A 111 -2.03 -0.67 -14.77
N VAL A 112 -0.88 -0.03 -14.95
CA VAL A 112 0.41 -0.50 -14.41
C VAL A 112 0.82 0.39 -13.25
N TRP A 113 0.96 -0.20 -12.07
CA TRP A 113 1.54 0.47 -10.90
C TRP A 113 3.05 0.25 -10.92
N LYS A 114 3.84 1.33 -10.84
CA LYS A 114 5.28 1.22 -10.57
C LYS A 114 5.67 1.91 -9.27
N SER A 115 6.68 1.38 -8.60
CA SER A 115 7.40 2.06 -7.52
C SER A 115 8.90 2.02 -7.77
N PHE A 116 9.61 2.95 -7.17
CA PHE A 116 11.03 3.17 -7.37
C PHE A 116 11.73 3.44 -6.05
N TRP A 117 13.00 3.03 -5.97
CA TRP A 117 13.89 3.39 -4.90
C TRP A 117 14.25 4.88 -4.94
N PRO A 118 14.77 5.48 -3.84
CA PRO A 118 15.22 6.87 -3.85
C PRO A 118 16.28 7.17 -4.93
N SER A 119 17.04 6.18 -5.37
CA SER A 119 18.00 6.28 -6.48
C SER A 119 17.33 6.46 -7.85
N GLY A 120 16.01 6.25 -7.96
CA GLY A 120 15.27 6.22 -9.22
C GLY A 120 15.20 4.83 -9.87
N ALA A 121 15.95 3.85 -9.34
CA ALA A 121 15.87 2.47 -9.81
C ALA A 121 14.47 1.89 -9.57
N SER A 122 13.94 1.17 -10.56
CA SER A 122 12.69 0.41 -10.41
C SER A 122 12.76 -0.46 -9.16
N GLN A 123 11.65 -0.53 -8.43
CA GLN A 123 11.51 -1.33 -7.21
C GLN A 123 10.38 -2.34 -7.40
N LEU A 124 9.26 -1.90 -7.96
CA LEU A 124 8.06 -2.70 -8.13
C LEU A 124 7.37 -2.29 -9.42
N GLU A 125 6.80 -3.26 -10.11
CA GLU A 125 5.91 -3.05 -11.25
C GLU A 125 4.78 -4.09 -11.19
N ILE A 126 3.53 -3.65 -11.09
CA ILE A 126 2.35 -4.50 -11.02
C ILE A 126 1.49 -4.23 -12.25
N HIS A 127 1.30 -5.27 -13.06
CA HIS A 127 0.41 -5.26 -14.23
C HIS A 127 -0.87 -5.96 -13.83
N HIS A 128 -1.94 -5.21 -13.63
CA HIS A 128 -3.25 -5.78 -13.38
C HIS A 128 -3.79 -6.38 -14.71
N ARG A 129 -4.00 -7.70 -14.77
CA ARG A 129 -4.58 -8.43 -15.91
C ARG A 129 -5.90 -9.07 -15.48
N GLU A 130 -7.01 -8.43 -15.87
CA GLU A 130 -8.37 -8.85 -15.52
C GLU A 130 -8.59 -9.11 -14.01
N LYS A 131 -9.77 -9.59 -13.63
CA LYS A 131 -10.27 -9.60 -12.24
C LYS A 131 -9.48 -10.48 -11.25
N THR A 132 -8.51 -11.30 -11.71
CA THR A 132 -7.93 -12.40 -10.92
C THR A 132 -6.43 -12.61 -11.07
N ALA A 133 -5.73 -11.87 -11.94
CA ALA A 133 -4.30 -12.06 -12.16
C ALA A 133 -3.53 -10.74 -12.17
N SER A 134 -2.38 -10.71 -11.51
CA SER A 134 -1.43 -9.60 -11.60
C SER A 134 -0.03 -10.13 -11.85
N LEU A 135 0.66 -9.60 -12.86
CA LEU A 135 2.10 -9.83 -12.99
C LEU A 135 2.82 -8.80 -12.13
N ILE A 136 3.58 -9.26 -11.15
CA ILE A 136 4.33 -8.45 -10.19
C ILE A 136 5.81 -8.61 -10.50
N ARG A 137 6.51 -7.56 -10.91
CA ARG A 137 7.97 -7.54 -10.99
C ARG A 137 8.52 -6.77 -9.81
N TYR A 138 9.47 -7.35 -9.09
CA TYR A 138 10.21 -6.74 -8.02
C TYR A 138 11.67 -6.62 -8.43
N PHE A 139 12.29 -5.52 -8.05
CA PHE A 139 13.68 -5.23 -8.37
C PHE A 139 14.42 -4.93 -7.07
N GLU A 140 15.40 -5.76 -6.75
CA GLU A 140 16.30 -5.51 -5.63
C GLU A 140 17.12 -4.23 -5.86
N LYS A 141 17.66 -3.65 -4.78
CA LYS A 141 18.53 -2.46 -4.90
C LYS A 141 19.76 -2.69 -5.78
N SER A 142 20.21 -3.94 -5.90
CA SER A 142 21.30 -4.37 -6.79
C SER A 142 20.93 -4.30 -8.28
N GLY A 143 19.66 -4.11 -8.61
CA GLY A 143 19.13 -4.18 -9.99
C GLY A 143 18.66 -5.58 -10.40
N THR A 144 18.84 -6.59 -9.54
CA THR A 144 18.37 -7.95 -9.81
C THR A 144 16.83 -7.96 -9.89
N GLN A 145 16.31 -8.29 -11.07
CA GLN A 145 14.88 -8.42 -11.31
C GLN A 145 14.41 -9.82 -10.87
N LYS A 146 13.40 -9.85 -10.01
CA LYS A 146 12.57 -11.03 -9.73
C LYS A 146 11.17 -10.74 -10.21
N SER A 147 10.50 -11.67 -10.85
CA SER A 147 9.10 -11.47 -11.22
C SER A 147 8.26 -12.61 -10.71
N PHE A 148 7.02 -12.29 -10.38
CA PHE A 148 6.04 -13.24 -9.96
C PHE A 148 4.70 -13.04 -10.64
N LEU A 149 4.09 -14.14 -11.09
CA LEU A 149 2.67 -14.14 -11.43
C LEU A 149 1.89 -14.33 -10.13
N ALA A 150 0.99 -13.41 -9.79
CA ALA A 150 0.06 -13.55 -8.69
C ALA A 150 -1.32 -13.86 -9.26
N LEU A 151 -1.87 -15.03 -8.92
CA LEU A 151 -3.26 -15.37 -9.16
C LEU A 151 -4.03 -15.26 -7.86
N GLU A 152 -5.04 -14.40 -7.84
CA GLU A 152 -5.96 -14.20 -6.72
C GLU A 152 -7.34 -14.69 -7.15
N GLU A 153 -7.84 -15.73 -6.49
CA GLU A 153 -9.19 -16.26 -6.69
C GLU A 153 -10.01 -16.08 -5.41
N ASP A 154 -11.10 -15.34 -5.53
CA ASP A 154 -12.03 -15.07 -4.43
C ASP A 154 -13.29 -15.92 -4.58
N ARG A 155 -13.64 -16.65 -3.52
CA ARG A 155 -14.91 -17.39 -3.42
C ARG A 155 -15.67 -16.97 -2.19
N ARG A 156 -16.94 -16.59 -2.35
CA ARG A 156 -17.87 -16.41 -1.23
C ARG A 156 -18.49 -17.75 -0.83
N VAL A 157 -18.44 -18.08 0.46
CA VAL A 157 -19.06 -19.26 1.05
C VAL A 157 -19.82 -18.81 2.30
N GLY A 158 -21.15 -18.69 2.20
CA GLY A 158 -21.95 -18.07 3.26
C GLY A 158 -21.54 -16.61 3.49
N ALA A 159 -21.26 -16.25 4.75
CA ALA A 159 -20.77 -14.93 5.14
C ALA A 159 -19.25 -14.76 4.94
N ASP A 160 -18.53 -15.84 4.65
CA ASP A 160 -17.07 -15.82 4.56
C ASP A 160 -16.58 -15.56 3.13
N THR A 161 -15.47 -14.85 3.03
CA THR A 161 -14.69 -14.68 1.79
C THR A 161 -13.44 -15.53 1.89
N ILE A 162 -13.26 -16.45 0.94
CA ILE A 162 -12.08 -17.31 0.84
C ILE A 162 -11.23 -16.79 -0.31
N GLU A 163 -9.97 -16.48 -0.03
CA GLU A 163 -9.01 -15.97 -1.00
C GLU A 163 -7.88 -16.98 -1.16
N PHE A 164 -7.58 -17.35 -2.40
CA PHE A 164 -6.40 -18.15 -2.73
C PHE A 164 -5.40 -17.29 -3.49
N GLN A 165 -4.18 -17.19 -2.97
CA GLN A 165 -3.08 -16.51 -3.63
C GLN A 165 -2.02 -17.52 -4.07
N ARG A 166 -1.70 -17.51 -5.36
CA ARG A 166 -0.60 -18.30 -5.93
C ARG A 166 0.41 -17.35 -6.54
N LYS A 167 1.63 -17.40 -6.03
CA LYS A 167 2.76 -16.63 -6.56
C LYS A 167 3.69 -17.59 -7.27
N PHE A 168 4.19 -17.23 -8.44
CA PHE A 168 5.15 -18.02 -9.23
C PHE A 168 6.43 -17.23 -9.44
N PHE A 169 7.62 -17.80 -9.54
CA PHE A 169 8.82 -17.13 -10.02
C PHE A 169 8.72 -16.74 -11.51
N SER A 170 9.72 -16.00 -12.01
CA SER A 170 9.80 -15.53 -13.39
C SER A 170 9.80 -16.65 -14.43
N GLN A 171 10.28 -17.83 -14.03
CA GLN A 171 10.33 -19.05 -14.83
C GLN A 171 9.04 -19.88 -14.75
N ASN A 172 7.94 -19.30 -14.24
CA ASN A 172 6.64 -19.96 -14.05
C ASN A 172 6.66 -21.15 -13.06
N ARG A 173 7.65 -21.18 -12.15
CA ARG A 173 7.74 -22.15 -11.05
C ARG A 173 7.00 -21.61 -9.83
N PRO A 174 6.35 -22.42 -8.98
CA PRO A 174 5.66 -21.89 -7.80
C PRO A 174 6.64 -21.22 -6.83
N TYR A 175 6.24 -20.10 -6.24
CA TYR A 175 6.93 -19.40 -5.15
C TYR A 175 6.14 -19.51 -3.85
N SER A 176 4.82 -19.30 -3.87
CA SER A 176 3.99 -19.53 -2.70
C SER A 176 2.55 -19.91 -3.03
N PHE A 177 1.95 -20.63 -2.10
CA PHE A 177 0.52 -20.91 -2.03
C PHE A 177 -0.02 -20.49 -0.67
N GLU A 178 -1.00 -19.59 -0.68
CA GLU A 178 -1.55 -18.98 0.52
C GLU A 178 -3.07 -18.99 0.45
N LYS A 179 -3.72 -19.40 1.55
CA LYS A 179 -5.18 -19.29 1.71
C LYS A 179 -5.48 -18.29 2.82
N LYS A 180 -6.48 -17.44 2.58
CA LYS A 180 -7.05 -16.55 3.59
C LYS A 180 -8.55 -16.76 3.71
N VAL A 181 -9.08 -16.58 4.91
CA VAL A 181 -10.51 -16.52 5.19
C VAL A 181 -10.78 -15.17 5.84
N ASN A 182 -11.63 -14.36 5.22
CA ASN A 182 -11.93 -12.98 5.62
C ASN A 182 -10.65 -12.14 5.82
N GLY A 183 -9.72 -12.22 4.86
CA GLY A 183 -8.42 -11.54 4.90
C GLY A 183 -7.40 -12.10 5.92
N LYS A 184 -7.75 -13.12 6.71
CA LYS A 184 -6.86 -13.71 7.73
C LYS A 184 -6.21 -15.00 7.22
N PRO A 185 -4.90 -15.22 7.48
CA PRO A 185 -4.23 -16.49 7.15
C PRO A 185 -4.97 -17.71 7.70
N ASP A 186 -5.16 -18.70 6.85
CA ASP A 186 -5.84 -19.95 7.20
C ASP A 186 -5.22 -21.11 6.43
N SER A 187 -5.18 -22.29 7.06
CA SER A 187 -4.57 -23.51 6.53
C SER A 187 -3.04 -23.42 6.42
N VAL A 188 -2.44 -24.38 5.72
CA VAL A 188 -1.01 -24.46 5.47
C VAL A 188 -0.64 -23.48 4.35
N TRP A 189 0.27 -22.56 4.67
CA TRP A 189 0.96 -21.74 3.69
C TRP A 189 2.25 -22.45 3.28
N ILE A 190 2.49 -22.52 1.98
CA ILE A 190 3.66 -23.20 1.40
C ILE A 190 4.45 -22.20 0.58
N ARG A 191 5.77 -22.34 0.67
CA ARG A 191 6.72 -21.41 0.10
C ARG A 191 7.90 -22.20 -0.48
N PHE A 192 8.38 -21.83 -1.67
CA PHE A 192 9.33 -22.61 -2.47
C PHE A 192 10.59 -21.83 -2.81
N HIS A 193 11.73 -22.52 -2.85
CA HIS A 193 12.98 -22.05 -3.44
C HIS A 193 12.85 -21.94 -4.97
N GLU A 194 13.74 -21.21 -5.63
CA GLU A 194 13.76 -21.13 -7.12
C GLU A 194 14.00 -22.50 -7.79
N SER A 195 14.64 -23.43 -7.06
CA SER A 195 14.79 -24.83 -7.45
C SER A 195 13.46 -25.62 -7.42
N SER A 196 12.37 -25.02 -6.96
CA SER A 196 11.06 -25.64 -6.68
C SER A 196 11.05 -26.59 -5.47
N SER A 197 12.13 -26.69 -4.69
CA SER A 197 12.06 -27.35 -3.39
C SER A 197 11.29 -26.49 -2.40
N VAL A 198 10.55 -27.11 -1.49
CA VAL A 198 9.82 -26.37 -0.45
C VAL A 198 10.83 -25.75 0.50
N TRP A 199 10.74 -24.45 0.76
CA TRP A 199 11.57 -23.79 1.76
C TRP A 199 10.85 -23.64 3.10
N GLU A 200 9.53 -23.52 3.08
CA GLU A 200 8.73 -23.27 4.28
C GLU A 200 7.30 -23.82 4.16
N LYS A 201 6.79 -24.38 5.26
CA LYS A 201 5.38 -24.70 5.50
C LYS A 201 4.95 -24.17 6.86
N LEU A 202 3.95 -23.30 6.88
CA LEU A 202 3.40 -22.69 8.11
C LEU A 202 1.92 -23.03 8.24
N LEU A 203 1.51 -23.58 9.38
CA LEU A 203 0.10 -23.85 9.66
C LEU A 203 -0.53 -22.64 10.36
N TYR A 204 -1.53 -22.05 9.72
CA TYR A 204 -2.35 -21.00 10.31
C TYR A 204 -3.77 -21.48 10.59
N GLU A 205 -4.35 -21.00 11.68
CA GLU A 205 -5.77 -21.15 11.98
C GLU A 205 -6.33 -19.84 12.49
N LYS A 206 -7.44 -19.38 11.88
CA LYS A 206 -8.14 -18.14 12.27
C LYS A 206 -7.20 -16.93 12.36
N GLY A 207 -6.20 -16.85 11.47
CA GLY A 207 -5.22 -15.78 11.39
C GLY A 207 -4.03 -15.88 12.34
N LYS A 208 -3.90 -16.95 13.13
CA LYS A 208 -2.78 -17.15 14.05
C LYS A 208 -1.89 -18.29 13.55
N LEU A 209 -0.57 -18.09 13.61
CA LEU A 209 0.39 -19.16 13.38
C LEU A 209 0.23 -20.21 14.49
N LYS A 210 -0.02 -21.45 14.11
CA LYS A 210 -0.16 -22.59 15.02
C LYS A 210 1.10 -23.42 15.11
N SER A 211 1.76 -23.60 13.97
CA SER A 211 2.96 -24.43 13.90
C SER A 211 3.81 -24.05 12.70
N VAL A 212 5.12 -24.14 12.86
CA VAL A 212 6.09 -24.20 11.77
C VAL A 212 6.25 -25.68 11.44
N LEU A 213 5.70 -26.11 10.31
CA LEU A 213 5.71 -27.53 9.92
C LEU A 213 7.01 -27.94 9.22
N LEU A 214 7.63 -26.99 8.51
CA LEU A 214 8.87 -27.20 7.79
C LEU A 214 9.51 -25.83 7.54
N MET A 215 10.81 -25.71 7.78
CA MET A 215 11.63 -24.61 7.28
C MET A 215 13.05 -25.11 7.03
N GLN A 216 13.56 -24.88 5.83
CA GLN A 216 14.84 -25.42 5.39
C GLN A 216 15.52 -24.50 4.37
N ASP A 217 16.84 -24.53 4.37
CA ASP A 217 17.65 -23.82 3.39
C ASP A 217 17.52 -24.45 1.97
N PRO A 218 18.12 -23.85 0.92
CA PRO A 218 18.06 -24.42 -0.44
C PRO A 218 18.71 -25.80 -0.59
N LEU A 219 19.57 -26.18 0.35
CA LEU A 219 20.25 -27.48 0.43
C LEU A 219 19.47 -28.50 1.27
N HIS A 220 18.27 -28.14 1.75
CA HIS A 220 17.41 -28.95 2.63
C HIS A 220 17.95 -29.15 4.04
N ASN A 221 18.87 -28.31 4.49
CA ASN A 221 19.26 -28.30 5.89
C ASN A 221 18.14 -27.65 6.72
N PRO A 222 17.70 -28.28 7.82
CA PRO A 222 16.73 -27.66 8.71
C PRO A 222 17.32 -26.37 9.30
N LEU A 223 16.51 -25.32 9.36
CA LEU A 223 16.87 -24.07 10.04
C LEU A 223 16.48 -24.21 11.51
N ASP A 224 17.43 -24.07 12.42
CA ASP A 224 17.21 -24.23 13.86
C ASP A 224 16.54 -22.98 14.46
N TYR A 225 15.60 -23.20 15.38
CA TYR A 225 14.87 -22.15 16.09
C TYR A 225 15.36 -22.15 17.54
N GLY A 226 16.19 -21.16 17.87
CA GLY A 226 16.48 -20.85 19.27
C GLY A 226 15.21 -20.55 20.06
#